data_AF-A0AA39D0W8-F1
#
_entry.id   AF-A0AA39D0W8-F1
#
_cell.length_a   1.000
_cell.length_b   1.000
_cell.length_c   1.000
_cell.angle_alpha   90.00
_cell.angle_beta   90.00
_cell.angle_gamma   90.00
#
_symmetry.space_group_name_H-M   'P 1'
#
loop_
_entity.id
_entity.type
_entity.pdbx_description
1 polymer ?
#
loop_
_entity_poly.entity_id
_entity_poly.type
_entity_poly.pdbx_seq_one_letter_code
_entity_poly.pdbx_strand_id
1 'polypeptide(L)'
;MKMSPVFAGVALASLCHAQSDESPVLVLSSDDSFNFDILPGMGQIANDGADTVPSLAVAKKIIPGNWTTYIGAWFELANATKAQAMNQELAYDPINVRATWFSLSDYFRRADAYNREDWDDPRINGGPRR
;
A
#
# COMPACT_ATOMS: atom_id res chain seq x y z
N MET A 1 63.74 -37.89 -10.75
CA MET A 1 62.78 -37.67 -9.65
C MET A 1 62.05 -36.37 -9.91
N LYS A 2 60.74 -36.44 -10.17
CA LYS A 2 59.82 -35.30 -10.32
C LYS A 2 59.33 -34.89 -8.94
N MET A 3 59.41 -33.62 -8.58
CA MET A 3 58.64 -33.05 -7.45
C MET A 3 57.84 -31.84 -7.95
N SER A 4 56.55 -31.89 -7.63
CA SER A 4 55.47 -31.00 -8.05
C SER A 4 55.39 -29.76 -7.16
N PRO A 5 54.95 -28.58 -7.66
CA PRO A 5 54.53 -27.48 -6.81
C PRO A 5 53.03 -27.61 -6.55
N VAL A 6 52.65 -28.00 -5.34
CA VAL A 6 51.28 -27.84 -4.83
C VAL A 6 51.38 -26.80 -3.73
N PHE A 7 50.89 -25.59 -3.96
CA PHE A 7 50.25 -24.70 -2.99
C PHE A 7 49.97 -23.36 -3.68
N ALA A 8 48.96 -23.35 -4.55
CA ALA A 8 48.32 -22.14 -5.04
C ALA A 8 46.83 -22.46 -5.19
N GLY A 9 46.02 -22.03 -4.22
CA GLY A 9 44.57 -22.12 -4.40
C GLY A 9 43.78 -22.31 -3.12
N VAL A 10 43.77 -21.32 -2.22
CA VAL A 10 42.61 -21.06 -1.36
C VAL A 10 42.55 -19.55 -1.08
N ALA A 11 42.09 -18.74 -2.03
CA ALA A 11 41.80 -17.32 -1.77
C ALA A 11 40.74 -16.69 -2.70
N LEU A 12 39.97 -17.47 -3.46
CA LEU A 12 38.95 -16.91 -4.37
C LEU A 12 37.69 -17.80 -4.41
N ALA A 13 36.97 -17.90 -3.29
CA ALA A 13 35.64 -18.52 -3.30
C ALA A 13 34.61 -17.83 -2.39
N SER A 14 34.86 -16.60 -1.94
CA SER A 14 33.90 -15.84 -1.11
C SER A 14 33.42 -14.54 -1.74
N LEU A 15 33.56 -14.35 -3.05
CA LEU A 15 33.15 -13.10 -3.73
C LEU A 15 31.99 -13.26 -4.72
N CYS A 16 31.27 -14.39 -4.71
CA CYS A 16 30.19 -14.62 -5.66
C CYS A 16 28.96 -15.20 -4.99
N HIS A 17 28.33 -14.45 -4.08
CA HIS A 17 26.88 -14.45 -3.86
C HIS A 17 26.53 -13.08 -3.28
N ALA A 18 26.59 -12.04 -4.13
CA ALA A 18 25.71 -10.91 -3.92
C ALA A 18 24.30 -11.45 -4.22
N GLN A 19 23.67 -12.03 -3.19
CA GLN A 19 22.27 -12.38 -3.25
C GLN A 19 21.55 -11.05 -3.50
N SER A 20 20.95 -10.90 -4.68
CA SER A 20 20.05 -9.80 -4.93
C SER A 20 18.93 -9.93 -3.90
N ASP A 21 18.93 -9.04 -2.90
CA ASP A 21 17.84 -8.87 -1.91
C ASP A 21 16.60 -8.26 -2.60
N GLU A 22 16.41 -8.56 -3.88
CA GLU A 22 15.36 -8.03 -4.69
C GLU A 22 14.09 -8.83 -4.42
N SER A 23 13.11 -8.15 -3.84
CA SER A 23 11.80 -8.73 -3.56
C SER A 23 11.22 -9.33 -4.85
N PRO A 24 10.63 -10.54 -4.80
CA PRO A 24 9.99 -11.15 -5.96
C PRO A 24 8.70 -10.42 -6.40
N VAL A 25 8.26 -9.43 -5.61
CA VAL A 25 7.07 -8.63 -5.84
C VAL A 25 7.38 -7.14 -5.79
N LEU A 26 6.58 -6.35 -6.50
CA LEU A 26 6.66 -4.89 -6.45
C LEU A 26 6.38 -4.40 -5.02
N VAL A 27 7.39 -3.79 -4.41
CA VAL A 27 7.28 -3.15 -3.10
C VAL A 27 6.74 -1.73 -3.28
N LEU A 28 5.65 -1.42 -2.59
CA LEU A 28 4.95 -0.13 -2.68
C LEU A 28 5.36 0.86 -1.59
N SER A 29 5.99 0.36 -0.52
CA SER A 29 6.54 1.15 0.59
C SER A 29 7.75 0.43 1.18
N SER A 30 8.78 1.17 1.57
CA SER A 30 9.91 0.61 2.34
C SER A 30 9.57 0.32 3.81
N ASP A 31 8.40 0.76 4.26
CA ASP A 31 7.81 0.33 5.54
C ASP A 31 6.96 -0.91 5.30
N ASP A 32 7.32 -2.02 5.95
CA ASP A 32 6.69 -3.32 5.75
C ASP A 32 5.20 -3.34 6.13
N SER A 33 4.82 -2.58 7.17
CA SER A 33 3.43 -2.50 7.62
C SER A 33 2.58 -1.75 6.59
N PHE A 34 3.09 -0.63 6.08
CA PHE A 34 2.40 0.15 5.06
C PHE A 34 2.33 -0.61 3.74
N ASN A 35 3.42 -1.29 3.37
CA ASN A 35 3.45 -2.13 2.18
C ASN A 35 2.38 -3.23 2.30
N PHE A 36 2.34 -3.93 3.43
CA PHE A 36 1.30 -4.90 3.72
C PHE A 36 -0.09 -4.28 3.67
N ASP A 37 -0.35 -3.12 4.29
CA ASP A 37 -1.69 -2.56 4.37
C ASP A 37 -2.20 -1.92 3.07
N ILE A 38 -1.34 -1.58 2.12
CA ILE A 38 -1.76 -1.14 0.79
C ILE A 38 -2.28 -2.34 -0.03
N LEU A 39 -1.62 -3.49 0.06
CA LEU A 39 -1.87 -4.65 -0.82
C LEU A 39 -3.30 -5.22 -0.74
N PRO A 40 -3.92 -5.42 0.43
CA PRO A 40 -5.29 -5.91 0.47
C PRO A 40 -6.28 -4.93 -0.15
N GLY A 41 -5.93 -3.64 -0.30
CA GLY A 41 -6.80 -2.63 -0.91
C GLY A 41 -6.83 -2.84 -2.41
N MET A 42 -5.64 -3.03 -2.97
CA MET A 42 -5.48 -3.47 -4.36
C MET A 42 -6.12 -4.84 -4.60
N GLY A 43 -6.15 -5.73 -3.60
CA GLY A 43 -6.87 -7.00 -3.68
C GLY A 43 -8.39 -6.85 -3.92
N GLN A 44 -8.97 -5.67 -3.63
CA GLN A 44 -10.40 -5.40 -3.88
C GLN A 44 -10.71 -4.92 -5.30
N ILE A 45 -9.69 -4.68 -6.14
CA ILE A 45 -9.89 -4.18 -7.52
C ILE A 45 -10.78 -5.12 -8.34
N ALA A 46 -10.68 -6.44 -8.12
CA ALA A 46 -11.50 -7.42 -8.83
C ALA A 46 -12.99 -7.40 -8.44
N ASN A 47 -13.36 -6.71 -7.36
CA ASN A 47 -14.71 -6.65 -6.80
C ASN A 47 -15.23 -5.21 -6.69
N ASP A 48 -14.74 -4.31 -7.55
CA ASP A 48 -15.10 -2.87 -7.57
C ASP A 48 -14.77 -2.10 -6.27
N GLY A 49 -13.96 -2.68 -5.37
CA GLY A 49 -13.63 -2.06 -4.09
C GLY A 49 -12.38 -1.19 -4.14
N ALA A 50 -11.71 -1.08 -5.28
CA ALA A 50 -10.59 -0.16 -5.48
C ALA A 50 -10.29 0.00 -6.98
N ASP A 51 -9.53 1.04 -7.30
CA ASP A 51 -9.00 1.31 -8.64
C ASP A 51 -7.47 1.28 -8.60
N THR A 52 -6.86 0.64 -9.60
CA THR A 52 -5.39 0.45 -9.67
C THR A 52 -4.64 1.78 -9.66
N VAL A 53 -5.02 2.71 -10.55
CA VAL A 53 -4.27 3.97 -10.75
C VAL A 53 -4.34 4.88 -9.50
N PRO A 54 -5.53 5.17 -8.93
CA PRO A 54 -5.62 5.96 -7.70
C PRO A 54 -4.91 5.30 -6.50
N SER A 55 -4.99 3.97 -6.37
CA SER A 55 -4.31 3.24 -5.27
C SER A 55 -2.78 3.36 -5.37
N LEU A 56 -2.22 3.22 -6.58
CA LEU A 56 -0.79 3.44 -6.82
C LEU A 56 -0.37 4.90 -6.61
N ALA A 57 -1.24 5.84 -6.99
CA ALA A 57 -1.01 7.27 -6.75
C ALA A 57 -0.99 7.59 -5.25
N VAL A 58 -1.86 6.95 -4.45
CA VAL A 58 -1.82 7.04 -2.99
C VAL A 58 -0.52 6.47 -2.45
N ALA A 59 -0.10 5.27 -2.86
CA ALA A 59 1.16 4.66 -2.41
C ALA A 59 2.35 5.61 -2.59
N LYS A 60 2.41 6.33 -3.71
CA LYS A 60 3.46 7.31 -4.00
C LYS A 60 3.47 8.53 -3.06
N LYS A 61 2.32 8.91 -2.48
CA LYS A 61 2.19 10.07 -1.56
C LYS A 61 2.59 9.72 -0.13
N ILE A 62 2.58 8.45 0.25
CA ILE A 62 2.79 8.02 1.63
C ILE A 62 4.27 8.04 1.96
N ILE A 63 4.63 8.72 3.05
CA ILE A 63 5.99 8.69 3.58
C ILE A 63 6.08 7.45 4.50
N PRO A 64 7.03 6.52 4.25
CA PRO A 64 7.22 5.33 5.10
C PRO A 64 7.35 5.69 6.58
N GLY A 65 6.65 4.96 7.45
CA GLY A 65 6.63 5.18 8.91
C GLY A 65 5.83 6.40 9.39
N ASN A 66 5.24 7.20 8.49
CA ASN A 66 4.43 8.37 8.86
C ASN A 66 2.93 8.09 8.66
N TRP A 67 2.26 7.73 9.75
CA TRP A 67 0.83 7.39 9.75
C TRP A 67 -0.06 8.56 9.29
N THR A 68 0.30 9.80 9.61
CA THR A 68 -0.47 10.98 9.18
C THR A 68 -0.52 11.07 7.65
N THR A 69 0.59 10.79 6.96
CA THR A 69 0.60 10.76 5.49
C THR A 69 -0.16 9.57 4.92
N TYR A 70 -0.11 8.40 5.58
CA TYR A 70 -0.89 7.23 5.22
C TYR A 70 -2.40 7.53 5.28
N ILE A 71 -2.88 7.93 6.46
CA ILE A 71 -4.28 8.24 6.71
C ILE A 71 -4.73 9.36 5.78
N GLY A 72 -3.93 10.44 5.68
CA GLY A 72 -4.25 11.61 4.87
C GLY A 72 -4.42 11.28 3.39
N ALA A 73 -3.51 10.49 2.81
CA ALA A 73 -3.57 10.15 1.39
C ALA A 73 -4.79 9.29 1.04
N TRP A 74 -5.12 8.29 1.87
CA TRP A 74 -6.34 7.49 1.68
C TRP A 74 -7.62 8.29 1.92
N PHE A 75 -7.62 9.16 2.94
CA PHE A 75 -8.77 10.01 3.25
C PHE A 75 -9.04 11.04 2.14
N GLU A 76 -7.99 11.61 1.54
CA GLU A 76 -8.09 12.49 0.38
C GLU A 76 -8.72 11.75 -0.81
N LEU A 77 -8.23 10.55 -1.12
CA LEU A 77 -8.78 9.72 -2.20
C LEU A 77 -10.25 9.37 -1.94
N ALA A 78 -10.58 8.93 -0.72
CA ALA A 78 -11.95 8.63 -0.33
C ALA A 78 -12.87 9.84 -0.56
N ASN A 79 -12.50 11.04 -0.11
CA ASN A 79 -13.34 12.22 -0.32
C ASN A 79 -13.47 12.60 -1.81
N ALA A 80 -12.42 12.44 -2.62
CA ALA A 80 -12.50 12.65 -4.06
C ALA A 80 -13.46 11.66 -4.73
N THR A 81 -13.37 10.37 -4.37
CA THR A 81 -14.27 9.32 -4.85
C THR A 81 -15.72 9.54 -4.38
N LYS A 82 -15.93 10.05 -3.17
CA LYS A 82 -17.25 10.45 -2.67
C LYS A 82 -17.86 11.56 -3.54
N ALA A 83 -17.06 12.57 -3.89
CA ALA A 83 -17.52 13.65 -4.76
C ALA A 83 -17.93 13.12 -6.15
N GLN A 84 -17.20 12.13 -6.69
CA GLN A 84 -17.57 11.45 -7.93
C GLN A 84 -18.89 10.67 -7.78
N ALA A 85 -19.04 9.89 -6.71
CA ALA A 85 -20.24 9.10 -6.46
C ALA A 85 -21.52 9.96 -6.28
N MET A 86 -21.36 11.19 -5.78
CA MET A 86 -22.45 12.15 -5.59
C MET A 86 -22.74 13.01 -6.82
N ASN A 87 -21.88 12.97 -7.85
CA ASN A 87 -22.07 13.78 -9.05
C ASN A 87 -23.22 13.20 -9.91
N GLN A 88 -24.32 13.93 -9.99
CA GLN A 88 -25.51 13.54 -10.76
C GLN A 88 -25.23 13.41 -12.26
N GLU A 89 -24.28 14.16 -12.80
CA GLU A 89 -23.89 14.08 -14.22
C GLU A 89 -23.17 12.75 -14.54
N LEU A 90 -22.54 12.13 -13.52
CA LEU A 90 -21.86 10.84 -13.62
C LEU A 90 -22.77 9.67 -13.21
N ALA A 91 -23.97 9.95 -12.72
CA ALA A 91 -24.89 8.97 -12.15
C ALA A 91 -25.79 8.26 -13.19
N TYR A 92 -25.46 8.33 -14.47
CA TYR A 92 -26.26 7.75 -15.55
C TYR A 92 -26.16 6.21 -15.62
N ASP A 93 -25.09 5.62 -15.07
CA ASP A 93 -24.90 4.17 -15.00
C ASP A 93 -24.89 3.67 -13.54
N PRO A 94 -25.93 2.92 -13.11
CA PRO A 94 -26.03 2.43 -11.73
C PRO A 94 -24.93 1.42 -11.35
N ILE A 95 -24.26 0.78 -12.31
CA ILE A 95 -23.14 -0.13 -12.05
C ILE A 95 -21.91 0.69 -11.65
N ASN A 96 -21.57 1.72 -12.44
CA ASN A 96 -20.44 2.60 -12.14
C ASN A 96 -20.62 3.35 -10.81
N VAL A 97 -21.84 3.80 -10.52
CA VAL A 97 -22.14 4.44 -9.23
C VAL A 97 -21.92 3.47 -8.07
N ARG A 98 -22.44 2.24 -8.17
CA ARG A 98 -22.21 1.20 -7.16
C ARG A 98 -20.73 0.90 -6.96
N ALA A 99 -19.97 0.73 -8.04
CA ALA A 99 -18.54 0.49 -7.98
C ALA A 99 -17.82 1.64 -7.26
N THR A 100 -18.17 2.88 -7.59
CA THR A 100 -17.60 4.07 -6.95
C THR A 100 -17.90 4.10 -5.44
N TRP A 101 -19.10 3.69 -5.02
CA TRP A 101 -19.44 3.56 -3.59
C TRP A 101 -18.67 2.43 -2.88
N PHE A 102 -18.38 1.32 -3.57
CA PHE A 102 -17.55 0.25 -2.99
C PHE A 102 -16.09 0.69 -2.84
N SER A 103 -15.49 1.29 -3.88
CA SER A 103 -14.18 1.93 -3.81
C SER A 103 -14.09 2.93 -2.67
N LEU A 104 -15.09 3.80 -2.54
CA LEU A 104 -15.16 4.77 -1.43
C LEU A 104 -15.08 4.09 -0.06
N SER A 105 -15.86 3.03 0.14
CA SER A 105 -15.90 2.30 1.40
C SER A 105 -14.55 1.68 1.74
N ASP A 106 -13.84 1.11 0.78
CA ASP A 106 -12.51 0.56 1.05
C ASP A 106 -11.50 1.66 1.39
N TYR A 107 -11.51 2.77 0.64
CA TYR A 107 -10.58 3.87 0.89
C TYR A 107 -10.75 4.50 2.27
N PHE A 108 -11.98 4.65 2.77
CA PHE A 108 -12.20 5.06 4.16
C PHE A 108 -11.72 4.02 5.17
N ARG A 109 -11.91 2.73 4.90
CA ARG A 109 -11.39 1.66 5.76
C ARG A 109 -9.86 1.67 5.82
N ARG A 110 -9.17 1.99 4.71
CA ARG A 110 -7.71 2.19 4.69
C ARG A 110 -7.30 3.41 5.51
N ALA A 111 -8.02 4.52 5.35
CA ALA A 111 -7.75 5.71 6.16
C ALA A 111 -7.90 5.42 7.66
N ASP A 112 -8.85 4.58 8.08
CA ASP A 112 -9.04 4.23 9.50
C ASP A 112 -7.95 3.29 10.07
N ALA A 113 -7.12 2.65 9.24
CA ALA A 113 -6.19 1.60 9.66
C ALA A 113 -5.24 2.03 10.79
N TYR A 114 -4.76 3.27 10.74
CA TYR A 114 -3.85 3.85 11.74
C TYR A 114 -4.48 5.01 12.51
N ASN A 115 -5.75 5.32 12.24
CA ASN A 115 -6.39 6.49 12.83
C ASN A 115 -6.56 6.32 14.35
N ARG A 116 -6.71 5.09 14.84
CA ARG A 116 -6.86 4.76 16.28
C ARG A 116 -5.59 4.91 17.12
N GLU A 117 -4.46 5.27 16.53
CA GLU A 117 -3.28 5.68 17.30
C GLU A 117 -3.51 7.05 17.98
N ASP A 118 -4.42 7.88 17.45
CA ASP A 118 -4.87 9.12 18.06
C ASP A 118 -6.38 9.04 18.39
N TRP A 119 -6.70 8.77 19.65
CA TRP A 119 -8.09 8.68 20.12
C TRP A 119 -8.82 10.02 20.17
N ASP A 120 -8.11 11.14 20.08
CA ASP A 120 -8.68 12.48 20.02
C ASP A 120 -8.85 12.96 18.57
N ASP A 121 -8.51 12.13 17.57
CA ASP A 121 -8.68 12.47 16.16
C ASP A 121 -10.17 12.73 15.83
N PRO A 122 -10.51 13.91 15.28
CA PRO A 122 -11.90 14.31 15.05
C PRO A 122 -12.61 13.46 13.99
N ARG A 123 -11.89 12.59 13.26
CA ARG A 123 -12.46 11.63 12.30
C ARG A 123 -12.99 10.36 12.99
N ILE A 124 -12.62 10.13 14.26
CA ILE A 124 -13.13 9.00 15.05
C ILE A 124 -14.40 9.43 15.80
N ASN A 125 -15.53 8.83 15.43
CA ASN A 125 -16.77 8.98 16.19
C ASN A 125 -16.73 8.10 17.45
N GLY A 126 -15.99 8.53 18.49
CA GLY A 126 -16.16 8.16 19.91
C GLY A 126 -16.42 6.70 20.28
N GLY A 127 -15.95 5.74 19.48
CA GLY A 127 -16.14 4.31 19.74
C GLY A 127 -15.53 3.90 21.08
N PRO A 128 -15.93 2.75 21.67
CA PRO A 128 -15.44 2.34 22.98
C PRO A 128 -13.91 2.32 23.00
N ARG A 129 -13.32 3.07 23.94
CA ARG A 129 -11.89 2.98 24.27
C ARG A 129 -11.64 1.57 24.77
N ARG A 130 -10.87 0.77 24.03
CA ARG A 130 -10.53 -0.61 24.44
C ARG A 130 -9.49 -0.59 25.54
#